data_AF-A0A6M4HEW0-F1
#
_entry.id   AF-A0A6M4HEW0-F1
#
_cell.length_a   1.000
_cell.length_b   1.000
_cell.length_c   1.000
_cell.angle_alpha   90.00
_cell.angle_beta   90.00
_cell.angle_gamma   90.00
#
_symmetry.space_group_name_H-M   'P 1'
#
loop_
_entity.id
_entity.type
_entity.pdbx_description
1 polymer ?
#
loop_
_entity_poly.entity_id
_entity_poly.type
_entity_poly.pdbx_seq_one_letter_code
_entity_poly.pdbx_strand_id
1 'polypeptide(L)'
;MKIVQTLFAVALLASGANAMAQKACSAGDEANASKAIDRIVSWAVLNATWKTYGHCDKGAVDDQFTEAVMRMMVDWKDAKQLAEAMKKDSEYSAFIFKHIKSPAAKDDLDDVHSRARTVCPKGYEDWCKTIADAAVPPREPPPAAPPAELKSLPPVTAPPEKK
;
A
#
# COMPACT_ATOMS: atom_id res chain seq x y z
N MET A 1 -69.61 12.17 21.93
CA MET A 1 -68.77 13.22 21.30
C MET A 1 -68.13 14.01 22.42
N LYS A 2 -66.81 14.15 22.63
CA LYS A 2 -65.63 14.01 21.78
C LYS A 2 -64.38 13.81 22.69
N ILE A 3 -63.55 12.83 22.30
CA ILE A 3 -62.08 12.85 22.19
C ILE A 3 -61.25 12.99 23.48
N VAL A 4 -60.72 11.84 23.90
CA VAL A 4 -59.53 11.65 24.75
C VAL A 4 -58.30 12.21 24.03
N GLN A 5 -57.59 13.16 24.65
CA GLN A 5 -56.29 13.64 24.17
C GLN A 5 -55.18 13.04 25.05
N THR A 6 -54.61 11.94 24.58
CA THR A 6 -53.39 11.36 25.14
C THR A 6 -52.20 12.13 24.56
N LEU A 7 -51.50 12.89 25.40
CA LEU A 7 -50.26 13.58 25.05
C LEU A 7 -49.15 12.53 24.80
N PHE A 8 -48.83 12.29 23.53
CA PHE A 8 -47.65 11.54 23.12
C PHE A 8 -46.41 12.44 23.25
N ALA A 9 -45.61 12.23 24.28
CA ALA A 9 -44.28 12.82 24.39
C ALA A 9 -43.33 12.08 23.43
N VAL A 10 -43.07 12.66 22.26
CA VAL A 10 -42.04 12.18 21.34
C VAL A 10 -40.68 12.59 21.90
N ALA A 11 -40.01 11.67 22.57
CA ALA A 11 -38.62 11.83 22.95
C ALA A 11 -37.74 11.80 21.69
N LEU A 12 -37.27 12.98 21.26
CA LEU A 12 -36.20 13.10 20.27
C LEU A 12 -34.92 12.49 20.86
N LEU A 13 -34.64 11.25 20.49
CA LEU A 13 -33.32 10.64 20.65
C LEU A 13 -32.35 11.42 19.76
N ALA A 14 -31.62 12.36 20.36
CA ALA A 14 -30.48 13.01 19.74
C ALA A 14 -29.38 11.95 19.54
N SER A 15 -29.42 11.23 18.42
CA SER A 15 -28.29 10.46 17.90
C SER A 15 -27.24 11.45 17.40
N GLY A 16 -26.51 12.08 18.31
CA GLY A 16 -25.28 12.78 17.98
C GLY A 16 -24.26 11.76 17.51
N ALA A 17 -24.13 11.61 16.19
CA ALA A 17 -23.02 10.90 15.60
C ALA A 17 -21.72 11.53 16.13
N ASN A 18 -20.93 10.76 16.87
CA ASN A 18 -19.55 11.11 17.16
C ASN A 18 -18.80 11.06 15.82
N ALA A 19 -18.87 12.13 15.03
CA ALA A 19 -17.90 12.39 13.99
C ALA A 19 -16.58 12.62 14.73
N MET A 20 -15.78 11.56 14.85
CA MET A 20 -14.39 11.66 15.26
C MET A 20 -13.73 12.60 14.25
N ALA A 21 -13.61 13.88 14.62
CA ALA A 21 -13.04 14.90 13.78
C ALA A 21 -11.58 14.51 13.52
N GLN A 22 -11.32 13.95 12.34
CA GLN A 22 -9.98 13.68 11.84
C GLN A 22 -9.21 15.00 11.91
N LYS A 23 -8.08 15.03 12.64
CA LYS A 23 -7.27 16.23 12.83
C LYS A 23 -6.90 16.80 11.46
N ALA A 24 -7.28 18.04 11.18
CA ALA A 24 -6.88 18.68 9.92
C ALA A 24 -5.36 18.87 9.91
N CYS A 25 -4.71 18.49 8.81
CA CYS A 25 -3.30 18.78 8.60
C CYS A 25 -3.11 20.26 8.25
N SER A 26 -2.33 20.97 9.07
CA SER A 26 -1.96 22.36 8.81
C SER A 26 -0.69 22.45 7.95
N ALA A 27 -0.43 23.59 7.30
CA ALA A 27 0.81 23.81 6.56
C ALA A 27 2.07 23.65 7.44
N GLY A 28 1.98 23.99 8.73
CA GLY A 28 3.05 23.76 9.69
C GLY A 28 3.26 22.27 9.99
N ASP A 29 2.17 21.50 10.08
CA ASP A 29 2.25 20.05 10.23
C ASP A 29 2.86 19.39 8.98
N GLU A 30 2.46 19.78 7.77
CA GLU A 30 3.03 19.26 6.51
C GLU A 30 4.54 19.49 6.44
N ALA A 31 4.99 20.71 6.73
CA ALA A 31 6.41 21.05 6.72
C ALA A 31 7.22 20.29 7.78
N ASN A 32 6.63 20.02 8.95
CA ASN A 32 7.28 19.25 10.01
C ASN A 32 7.25 17.74 9.73
N ALA A 33 6.17 17.25 9.13
CA ALA A 33 6.03 15.86 8.68
C ALA A 33 7.11 15.54 7.66
N SER A 34 7.26 16.35 6.61
CA SER A 34 8.30 16.17 5.59
C SER A 34 9.70 16.07 6.23
N LYS A 35 10.06 17.02 7.11
CA LYS A 35 11.37 16.99 7.80
C LYS A 35 11.56 15.76 8.70
N ALA A 36 10.48 15.25 9.29
CA ALA A 36 10.52 14.06 10.13
C ALA A 36 10.65 12.79 9.27
N ILE A 37 9.98 12.74 8.12
CA ILE A 37 10.02 11.64 7.16
C ILE A 37 11.44 11.47 6.58
N ASP A 38 12.11 12.57 6.24
CA ASP A 38 13.50 12.56 5.75
C ASP A 38 14.50 11.91 6.71
N ARG A 39 14.15 11.85 8.01
CA ARG A 39 15.00 11.30 9.08
C ARG A 39 14.66 9.86 9.45
N ILE A 40 13.71 9.24 8.75
CA ILE A 40 13.33 7.85 9.01
C ILE A 40 14.46 6.92 8.57
N VAL A 41 15.06 6.27 9.57
CA VAL A 41 16.15 5.29 9.42
C VAL A 41 15.89 3.98 10.17
N SER A 42 14.73 3.84 10.81
CA SER A 42 14.31 2.63 11.52
C SER A 42 12.79 2.53 11.57
N TRP A 43 12.26 1.31 11.73
CA TRP A 43 10.82 1.08 11.88
C TRP A 43 10.21 1.76 13.10
N ALA A 44 10.97 1.90 14.18
CA ALA A 44 10.54 2.61 15.37
C ALA A 44 10.35 4.12 15.10
N VAL A 45 11.28 4.72 14.34
CA VAL A 45 11.17 6.14 13.94
C VAL A 45 10.03 6.33 12.96
N LEU A 46 9.84 5.45 11.97
CA LEU A 46 8.67 5.48 11.07
C LEU A 46 7.35 5.48 11.86
N ASN A 47 7.19 4.53 12.79
CA ASN A 47 5.98 4.42 13.61
C ASN A 47 5.74 5.68 14.46
N ALA A 48 6.77 6.21 15.11
CA ALA A 48 6.67 7.44 15.90
C ALA A 48 6.30 8.66 15.03
N THR A 49 6.91 8.79 13.85
CA THR A 49 6.60 9.84 12.87
C THR A 49 5.16 9.72 12.40
N TRP A 50 4.71 8.53 12.03
CA TRP A 50 3.33 8.28 11.63
C TRP A 50 2.32 8.57 12.77
N LYS A 51 2.62 8.19 14.02
CA LYS A 51 1.73 8.55 15.15
C LYS A 51 1.58 10.04 15.36
N THR A 52 2.61 10.81 15.00
CA THR A 52 2.62 12.26 15.17
C THR A 52 1.97 12.99 13.99
N TYR A 53 2.19 12.48 12.77
CA TYR A 53 1.85 13.16 11.51
C TYR A 53 0.96 12.35 10.56
N GLY A 54 0.40 11.21 10.99
CA GLY A 54 -0.44 10.35 10.16
C GLY A 54 -1.74 11.04 9.71
N HIS A 55 -2.19 12.07 10.43
CA HIS A 55 -3.29 12.94 9.99
C HIS A 55 -2.95 13.79 8.76
N CYS A 56 -1.67 13.88 8.41
CA CYS A 56 -1.14 14.52 7.21
C CYS A 56 -0.86 13.56 6.06
N ASP A 57 -1.16 12.27 6.19
CA ASP A 57 -0.87 11.23 5.20
C ASP A 57 -1.79 11.32 3.95
N LYS A 58 -1.63 12.43 3.22
CA LYS A 58 -2.34 12.83 2.00
C LYS A 58 -1.44 13.75 1.16
N GLY A 59 -1.69 13.83 -0.15
CA GLY A 59 -0.94 14.72 -1.04
C GLY A 59 0.57 14.47 -0.97
N ALA A 60 1.38 15.54 -0.94
CA ALA A 60 2.84 15.41 -0.93
C ALA A 60 3.40 14.57 0.24
N VAL A 61 2.76 14.62 1.41
CA VAL A 61 3.22 13.85 2.58
C VAL A 61 2.95 12.35 2.42
N ASP A 62 1.87 11.98 1.73
CA ASP A 62 1.56 10.57 1.40
C ASP A 62 2.60 9.98 0.44
N ASP A 63 3.02 10.74 -0.56
CA ASP A 63 4.10 10.35 -1.47
C ASP A 63 5.42 10.16 -0.70
N GLN A 64 5.76 11.11 0.17
CA GLN A 64 6.96 11.03 1.02
C GLN A 64 6.94 9.84 1.98
N PHE A 65 5.79 9.54 2.60
CA PHE A 65 5.65 8.32 3.41
C PHE A 65 5.78 7.07 2.56
N THR A 66 5.20 7.05 1.34
CA THR A 66 5.36 5.92 0.42
C THR A 66 6.83 5.65 0.13
N GLU A 67 7.58 6.68 -0.29
CA GLU A 67 9.02 6.54 -0.55
C GLU A 67 9.80 6.05 0.68
N ALA A 68 9.49 6.58 1.87
CA ALA A 68 10.15 6.15 3.10
C ALA A 68 9.82 4.70 3.47
N VAL A 69 8.55 4.28 3.33
CA VAL A 69 8.13 2.89 3.58
C VAL A 69 8.82 1.97 2.60
N MET A 70 8.80 2.27 1.29
CA MET A 70 9.40 1.40 0.28
C MET A 70 10.91 1.29 0.43
N ARG A 71 11.61 2.40 0.68
CA ARG A 71 13.05 2.37 1.01
C ARG A 71 13.36 1.42 2.17
N MET A 72 12.58 1.49 3.25
CA MET A 72 12.76 0.63 4.42
C MET A 72 12.42 -0.84 4.13
N MET A 73 11.42 -1.09 3.29
CA MET A 73 11.08 -2.46 2.85
C MET A 73 12.17 -3.03 1.94
N VAL A 74 12.71 -2.28 1.00
CA VAL A 74 13.77 -2.77 0.11
C VAL A 74 15.05 -3.12 0.89
N ASP A 75 15.42 -2.27 1.87
CA ASP A 75 16.54 -2.55 2.80
C ASP A 75 16.24 -3.77 3.70
N TRP A 76 14.96 -3.98 4.05
CA TRP A 76 14.45 -5.11 4.83
C TRP A 76 15.10 -5.28 6.22
N LYS A 77 15.87 -4.29 6.66
CA LYS A 77 16.55 -4.28 7.95
C LYS A 77 15.53 -4.25 9.08
N ASP A 78 15.80 -5.01 10.14
CA ASP A 78 14.95 -5.05 11.34
C ASP A 78 13.47 -5.41 11.07
N ALA A 79 13.17 -6.18 10.01
CA ALA A 79 11.81 -6.57 9.62
C ALA A 79 10.96 -7.18 10.75
N LYS A 80 11.58 -7.85 11.72
CA LYS A 80 10.91 -8.35 12.93
C LYS A 80 10.25 -7.22 13.74
N GLN A 81 10.90 -6.06 13.84
CA GLN A 81 10.34 -4.91 14.56
C GLN A 81 9.09 -4.37 13.87
N LEU A 82 9.08 -4.35 12.54
CA LEU A 82 7.90 -3.98 11.76
C LEU A 82 6.75 -4.96 11.99
N ALA A 83 7.01 -6.27 11.89
CA ALA A 83 5.99 -7.29 12.11
C ALA A 83 5.35 -7.17 13.50
N GLU A 84 6.16 -6.96 14.54
CA GLU A 84 5.69 -6.75 15.91
C GLU A 84 4.89 -5.45 16.08
N ALA A 85 5.30 -4.37 15.40
CA ALA A 85 4.56 -3.11 15.44
C ALA A 85 3.19 -3.25 14.76
N MET A 86 3.13 -3.86 13.57
CA MET A 86 1.87 -4.09 12.84
C MET A 86 0.93 -5.02 13.59
N LYS A 87 1.46 -6.01 14.32
CA LYS A 87 0.66 -6.91 15.15
C LYS A 87 0.02 -6.19 16.35
N LYS A 88 0.70 -5.20 16.91
CA LYS A 88 0.24 -4.45 18.09
C LYS A 88 -0.74 -3.33 17.75
N ASP A 89 -0.66 -2.80 16.53
CA ASP A 89 -1.36 -1.59 16.12
C ASP A 89 -1.95 -1.78 14.72
N SER A 90 -3.26 -2.05 14.66
CA SER A 90 -3.94 -2.34 13.41
C SER A 90 -4.05 -1.13 12.48
N GLU A 91 -4.08 0.08 13.04
CA GLU A 91 -4.05 1.31 12.26
C GLU A 91 -2.68 1.50 11.60
N TYR A 92 -1.60 1.18 12.32
CA TYR A 92 -0.25 1.17 11.75
C TYR A 92 -0.11 0.12 10.65
N SER A 93 -0.68 -1.07 10.87
CA SER A 93 -0.74 -2.12 9.84
C SER A 93 -1.44 -1.62 8.57
N ALA A 94 -2.60 -0.97 8.72
CA ALA A 94 -3.35 -0.39 7.61
C ALA A 94 -2.55 0.70 6.87
N PHE A 95 -1.86 1.57 7.61
CA PHE A 95 -0.94 2.57 7.07
C PHE A 95 0.16 1.94 6.21
N ILE A 96 0.86 0.91 6.71
CA ILE A 96 1.91 0.22 5.96
C ILE A 96 1.35 -0.41 4.68
N PHE A 97 0.21 -1.11 4.76
CA PHE A 97 -0.40 -1.71 3.58
C PHE A 97 -0.95 -0.71 2.57
N LYS A 98 -1.42 0.46 3.01
CA LYS A 98 -1.81 1.56 2.12
C LYS A 98 -0.62 1.96 1.24
N HIS A 99 0.56 2.17 1.83
CA HIS A 99 1.76 2.59 1.09
C HIS A 99 2.34 1.49 0.20
N ILE A 100 2.37 0.21 0.65
CA ILE A 100 2.77 -0.90 -0.23
C ILE A 100 1.86 -0.97 -1.46
N LYS A 101 0.56 -0.72 -1.30
CA LYS A 101 -0.41 -0.77 -2.41
C LYS A 101 -0.51 0.53 -3.19
N SER A 102 0.29 1.55 -2.84
CA SER A 102 0.29 2.83 -3.54
C SER A 102 0.79 2.64 -4.97
N PRO A 103 0.19 3.30 -5.99
CA PRO A 103 0.75 3.33 -7.33
C PRO A 103 2.19 3.85 -7.38
N ALA A 104 2.58 4.72 -6.44
CA ALA A 104 3.93 5.24 -6.33
C ALA A 104 4.96 4.20 -5.85
N ALA A 105 4.51 3.08 -5.25
CA ALA A 105 5.38 1.99 -4.81
C ALA A 105 5.77 1.00 -5.93
N LYS A 106 5.21 1.15 -7.14
CA LYS A 106 5.26 0.15 -8.22
C LYS A 106 6.67 -0.34 -8.55
N ASP A 107 7.65 0.56 -8.52
CA ASP A 107 9.02 0.28 -8.95
C ASP A 107 9.81 -0.52 -7.89
N ASP A 108 9.33 -0.57 -6.66
CA ASP A 108 9.96 -1.29 -5.53
C ASP A 108 9.25 -2.62 -5.20
N LEU A 109 8.07 -2.89 -5.78
CA LEU A 109 7.24 -4.06 -5.41
C LEU A 109 7.95 -5.40 -5.63
N ASP A 110 8.69 -5.52 -6.73
CA ASP A 110 9.47 -6.73 -7.04
C ASP A 110 10.48 -7.04 -5.93
N ASP A 111 11.22 -6.03 -5.49
CA ASP A 111 12.21 -6.17 -4.43
C ASP A 111 11.52 -6.50 -3.09
N VAL A 112 10.45 -5.81 -2.73
CA VAL A 112 9.70 -6.09 -1.49
C VAL A 112 9.14 -7.51 -1.49
N HIS A 113 8.53 -7.94 -2.59
CA HIS A 113 8.03 -9.31 -2.74
C HIS A 113 9.16 -10.34 -2.63
N SER A 114 10.29 -10.09 -3.28
CA SER A 114 11.48 -10.95 -3.21
C SER A 114 12.02 -11.06 -1.78
N ARG A 115 12.18 -9.93 -1.08
CA ARG A 115 12.65 -9.88 0.32
C ARG A 115 11.73 -10.65 1.25
N ALA A 116 10.42 -10.45 1.14
CA ALA A 116 9.41 -11.14 1.94
C ALA A 116 9.49 -12.67 1.78
N ARG A 117 9.82 -13.16 0.58
CA ARG A 117 9.91 -14.60 0.32
C ARG A 117 11.26 -15.22 0.67
N THR A 118 12.36 -14.46 0.59
CA THR A 118 13.72 -14.99 0.67
C THR A 118 14.45 -14.67 1.98
N VAL A 119 14.08 -13.56 2.65
CA VAL A 119 14.73 -13.07 3.88
C VAL A 119 13.71 -12.96 5.02
N CYS A 120 12.75 -13.88 5.07
CA CYS A 120 11.73 -13.87 6.11
C CYS A 120 12.34 -14.25 7.48
N PRO A 121 12.12 -13.43 8.54
CA PRO A 121 12.53 -13.81 9.89
C PRO A 121 11.79 -15.07 10.36
N LYS A 122 12.53 -15.99 11.00
CA LYS A 122 11.97 -17.22 11.57
C LYS A 122 10.83 -16.90 12.56
N GLY A 123 9.69 -17.57 12.40
CA GLY A 123 8.49 -17.39 13.23
C GLY A 123 7.55 -16.25 12.77
N TYR A 124 7.81 -15.66 11.60
CA TYR A 124 7.01 -14.59 10.98
C TYR A 124 6.53 -14.95 9.57
N GLU A 125 6.47 -16.25 9.25
CA GLU A 125 6.17 -16.75 7.91
C GLU A 125 4.81 -16.26 7.39
N ASP A 126 3.78 -16.23 8.24
CA ASP A 126 2.44 -15.71 7.88
C ASP A 126 2.47 -14.20 7.59
N TRP A 127 3.25 -13.44 8.36
CA TRP A 127 3.41 -12.00 8.13
C TRP A 127 4.16 -11.74 6.82
N CYS A 128 5.26 -12.45 6.57
CA CYS A 128 5.99 -12.37 5.31
C CYS A 128 5.12 -12.75 4.11
N LYS A 129 4.30 -13.80 4.24
CA LYS A 129 3.33 -14.18 3.21
C LYS A 129 2.36 -13.03 2.92
N THR A 130 1.86 -12.36 3.95
CA THR A 130 0.95 -11.22 3.80
C THR A 130 1.63 -10.05 3.10
N ILE A 131 2.89 -9.74 3.43
CA ILE A 131 3.67 -8.70 2.74
C ILE A 131 3.91 -9.07 1.28
N ALA A 132 4.31 -10.32 0.99
CA ALA A 132 4.51 -10.79 -0.37
C ALA A 132 3.21 -10.70 -1.19
N ASP A 133 2.10 -11.19 -0.64
CA ASP A 133 0.80 -11.15 -1.33
C ASP A 133 0.34 -9.69 -1.59
N ALA A 134 0.72 -8.73 -0.72
CA ALA A 134 0.45 -7.30 -0.93
C ALA A 134 1.39 -6.63 -1.92
N ALA A 135 2.62 -7.14 -2.06
CA ALA A 135 3.65 -6.61 -2.93
C ALA A 135 3.74 -7.33 -4.29
N VAL A 136 2.68 -8.05 -4.70
CA VAL A 136 2.67 -8.72 -6.00
C VAL A 136 2.86 -7.66 -7.09
N PRO A 137 3.97 -7.72 -7.85
CA PRO A 137 4.23 -6.76 -8.91
C PRO A 137 3.13 -6.84 -9.97
N PRO A 138 2.76 -5.73 -10.62
CA PRO A 138 1.97 -5.79 -11.83
C PRO A 138 2.67 -6.74 -12.80
N ARG A 139 1.95 -7.72 -13.35
CA ARG A 139 2.51 -8.54 -14.42
C ARG A 139 2.80 -7.62 -15.61
N GLU A 140 4.06 -7.29 -15.83
CA GLU A 140 4.46 -6.74 -17.12
C GLU A 140 4.11 -7.79 -18.20
N PRO A 141 3.45 -7.38 -19.30
CA PRO A 141 3.33 -8.25 -20.45
C PRO A 141 4.73 -8.74 -20.84
N PRO A 142 4.89 -10.00 -21.26
CA PRO A 142 6.16 -10.44 -21.83
C PRO A 142 6.61 -9.42 -22.88
N PRO A 143 7.89 -9.04 -22.94
CA PRO A 143 8.37 -8.17 -23.99
C PRO A 143 7.88 -8.74 -25.32
N ALA A 144 7.23 -7.90 -26.12
CA ALA A 144 6.73 -8.31 -27.42
C ALA A 144 7.85 -9.03 -28.15
N ALA A 145 7.61 -10.30 -28.54
CA ALA A 145 8.60 -11.06 -29.27
C ALA A 145 9.09 -10.19 -30.43
N PRO A 146 10.41 -10.08 -30.66
CA PRO A 146 10.90 -9.34 -31.81
C PRO A 146 10.16 -9.87 -33.05
N PRO A 147 9.71 -8.99 -33.96
CA PRO A 147 9.02 -9.44 -35.16
C PRO A 147 9.87 -10.50 -35.81
N ALA A 148 9.30 -11.70 -36.00
CA ALA A 148 10.00 -12.80 -36.64
C ALA A 148 10.62 -12.25 -37.92
N GLU A 149 11.95 -12.28 -38.02
CA GLU A 149 12.61 -11.93 -39.27
C GLU A 149 12.03 -12.85 -40.34
N LEU A 150 11.30 -12.24 -41.28
CA LEU A 150 10.80 -12.84 -42.51
C LEU A 150 12.00 -13.15 -43.43
N LYS A 151 13.00 -13.88 -42.93
CA LYS A 151 14.15 -14.32 -43.70
C LYS A 151 13.90 -15.75 -44.12
N SER A 152 13.61 -15.87 -45.42
CA SER A 152 13.83 -17.06 -46.24
C SER A 152 12.81 -18.19 -46.08
N LEU A 153 11.55 -17.92 -46.44
CA LEU A 153 10.71 -19.00 -46.95
C LEU A 153 11.33 -19.49 -48.27
N PRO A 154 11.60 -20.80 -48.45
CA PRO A 154 12.07 -21.32 -49.72
C PRO A 154 11.00 -21.12 -50.81
N PRO A 155 11.39 -21.02 -52.09
CA PRO A 155 10.43 -20.85 -53.18
C PRO A 155 9.44 -22.02 -53.19
N VAL A 156 8.14 -21.70 -53.25
CA VAL A 156 7.09 -22.70 -53.45
C VAL A 156 7.30 -23.32 -54.83
N THR A 157 7.65 -24.60 -54.87
CA THR A 157 7.68 -25.36 -56.13
C THR A 157 6.24 -25.63 -56.58
N ALA A 158 5.95 -25.28 -57.84
CA ALA A 158 4.64 -25.53 -58.44
C ALA A 158 4.38 -27.04 -58.60
N PRO A 159 3.13 -27.51 -58.44
CA PRO A 159 2.78 -28.91 -58.65
C PRO A 159 2.90 -29.30 -60.15
N PRO A 160 3.24 -30.55 -60.49
CA PRO A 160 3.36 -30.97 -61.87
C PRO A 160 1.98 -31.06 -62.55
N GLU A 161 1.90 -30.51 -63.76
CA GLU A 161 0.76 -30.66 -64.66
C GLU A 161 0.61 -32.13 -65.08
N LYS A 162 -0.61 -32.65 -64.97
CA LYS A 162 -0.96 -34.01 -65.41
C LYS A 162 -1.20 -34.00 -66.93
N LYS A 163 -0.50 -34.88 -67.64
CA LYS A 163 -0.75 -35.22 -69.06
C LYS A 163 -2.03 -36.01 -69.24
#